data_AF-A0A417RCH4-F1
#
_entry.id   AF-A0A417RCH4-F1
#
_cell.length_a   1.000
_cell.length_b   1.000
_cell.length_c   1.000
_cell.angle_alpha   90.00
_cell.angle_beta   90.00
_cell.angle_gamma   90.00
#
_symmetry.space_group_name_H-M   'P 1'
#
loop_
_entity.id
_entity.type
_entity.pdbx_description
1 polymer ?
#
loop_
_entity_poly.entity_id
_entity_poly.type
_entity_poly.pdbx_seq_one_letter_code
_entity_poly.pdbx_strand_id
1 'polypeptide(L)'
;MEVGEHGLSVFLSKLFNGTLWAQHDKNGKIIKDTVLKFDLRGEMGVVAELGGQALPVIANECIVRSFFFIRRFALELKNCHVCNLSDLCHIDWSSVKPAGNPMIARMLTVATGVFTMVDVGDALVSQKYWVSINYVGIGRFAVAIGEDVSWGLKARKVKDIKAMYENIRKNTFRQEDQRIYERIGSGMRSEKLGLTLEQTEILYNLEYHVTLNDIQTTKIPICGESVRGLKLQWLDEWQ
;
A
#
# COMPACT_ATOMS: atom_id res chain seq x y z
N MET A 1 -1.82 34.69 24.67
CA MET A 1 -1.78 34.38 23.22
C MET A 1 -3.04 33.57 22.93
N GLU A 2 -4.10 34.25 22.51
CA GLU A 2 -5.43 33.64 22.28
C GLU A 2 -5.42 32.94 20.92
N VAL A 3 -5.50 31.62 20.93
CA VAL A 3 -5.60 30.81 19.73
C VAL A 3 -7.08 30.60 19.40
N GLY A 4 -7.56 31.25 18.34
CA GLY A 4 -8.10 30.46 17.24
C GLY A 4 -9.57 30.58 16.82
N GLU A 5 -10.45 31.35 17.47
CA GLU A 5 -11.87 31.39 17.04
C GLU A 5 -12.08 32.11 15.68
N HIS A 6 -11.26 33.12 15.38
CA HIS A 6 -11.35 33.84 14.10
C HIS A 6 -10.87 33.03 12.89
N GLY A 7 -10.02 32.01 13.07
CA GLY A 7 -9.47 31.22 11.96
C GLY A 7 -10.50 30.31 11.31
N LEU A 8 -11.30 29.62 12.13
CA LEU A 8 -12.36 28.72 11.66
C LEU A 8 -13.51 29.48 11.01
N SER A 9 -13.93 30.60 11.60
CA SER A 9 -15.00 31.44 11.04
C SER A 9 -14.62 32.00 9.67
N VAL A 10 -13.39 32.50 9.50
CA VAL A 10 -12.88 33.00 8.22
C VAL A 10 -12.71 31.88 7.21
N PHE A 11 -12.26 30.70 7.64
CA PHE A 11 -12.16 29.51 6.79
C PHE A 11 -13.53 29.06 6.28
N LEU A 12 -14.52 28.92 7.17
CA LEU A 12 -15.89 28.58 6.81
C LEU A 12 -16.51 29.64 5.89
N SER A 13 -16.31 30.92 6.18
CA SER A 13 -16.79 32.00 5.32
C SER A 13 -16.22 31.91 3.90
N LYS A 14 -14.92 31.61 3.76
CA LYS A 14 -14.27 31.42 2.46
C LYS A 14 -14.77 30.15 1.74
N LEU A 15 -15.06 29.09 2.49
CA LEU A 15 -15.62 27.83 1.98
C LEU A 15 -17.02 28.04 1.39
N PHE A 16 -17.94 28.62 2.16
CA PHE A 16 -19.33 28.89 1.73
C PHE A 16 -19.40 29.95 0.62
N ASN A 17 -18.54 30.97 0.65
CA ASN A 17 -18.46 31.95 -0.43
C ASN A 17 -17.76 31.44 -1.69
N GLY A 18 -17.16 30.24 -1.66
CA GLY A 18 -16.45 29.61 -2.77
C GLY A 18 -15.14 30.29 -3.17
N THR A 19 -14.61 31.13 -2.29
CA THR A 19 -13.35 31.87 -2.51
C THR A 19 -12.12 31.09 -2.01
N LEU A 20 -12.33 29.93 -1.39
CA LEU A 20 -11.27 29.10 -0.81
C LEU A 20 -10.35 28.46 -1.87
N TRP A 21 -10.91 28.13 -3.04
CA TRP A 21 -10.18 27.48 -4.16
C TRP A 21 -10.13 28.35 -5.43
N ALA A 22 -10.59 29.60 -5.34
CA ALA A 22 -10.72 30.44 -6.51
C ALA A 22 -9.35 30.91 -7.01
N GLN A 23 -9.11 30.80 -8.32
CA GLN A 23 -7.86 31.27 -8.91
C GLN A 23 -7.85 32.80 -8.99
N HIS A 24 -6.71 33.39 -8.66
CA HIS A 24 -6.50 34.82 -8.71
C HIS A 24 -5.63 35.14 -9.92
N ASP A 25 -6.06 36.11 -10.73
CA ASP A 25 -5.28 36.60 -11.86
C ASP A 25 -4.03 37.38 -11.38
N LYS A 26 -3.09 37.70 -12.27
CA LYS A 26 -1.83 38.43 -12.00
C LYS A 26 -2.00 39.76 -11.28
N ASN A 27 -3.22 40.31 -11.28
CA ASN A 27 -3.60 41.56 -10.59
C ASN A 27 -4.33 41.32 -9.24
N GLY A 28 -4.32 40.09 -8.71
CA GLY A 28 -4.93 39.74 -7.42
C GLY A 28 -6.46 39.68 -7.39
N LYS A 29 -7.12 39.70 -8.56
CA LYS A 29 -8.59 39.66 -8.68
C LYS A 29 -9.07 38.23 -8.93
N ILE A 30 -10.12 37.84 -8.21
CA ILE A 30 -10.72 36.49 -8.29
C ILE A 30 -11.36 36.30 -9.67
N ILE A 31 -10.99 35.23 -10.36
CA ILE A 31 -11.60 34.81 -11.64
C ILE A 31 -12.97 34.18 -11.33
N LYS A 32 -14.06 34.80 -11.79
CA LYS A 32 -15.43 34.42 -11.40
C LYS A 32 -15.81 32.98 -11.76
N ASP A 33 -15.23 32.42 -12.82
CA ASP A 33 -15.50 31.04 -13.28
C ASP A 33 -14.85 29.94 -12.43
N THR A 34 -13.95 30.27 -11.49
CA THR A 34 -13.33 29.29 -10.57
C THR A 34 -13.91 29.35 -9.15
N VAL A 35 -14.98 30.12 -8.95
CA VAL A 35 -15.63 30.24 -7.63
C VAL A 35 -16.56 29.06 -7.40
N LEU A 36 -16.09 28.04 -6.68
CA LEU A 36 -16.87 26.86 -6.32
C LEU A 36 -17.54 27.07 -4.95
N LYS A 37 -18.81 27.46 -4.94
CA LYS A 37 -19.56 27.71 -3.70
C LYS A 37 -20.05 26.41 -3.06
N PHE A 38 -19.77 26.23 -1.78
CA PHE A 38 -20.30 25.12 -1.00
C PHE A 38 -21.70 25.48 -0.48
N ASP A 39 -22.75 24.81 -0.97
CA ASP A 39 -24.13 25.01 -0.50
C ASP A 39 -24.53 23.90 0.47
N LEU A 40 -24.78 24.27 1.74
CA LEU A 40 -25.06 23.32 2.81
C LEU A 40 -26.25 22.40 2.49
N ARG A 41 -27.26 22.91 1.78
CA ARG A 41 -28.49 22.15 1.49
C ARG A 41 -28.26 21.07 0.43
N GLY A 42 -27.54 21.39 -0.64
CA GLY A 42 -27.17 20.41 -1.67
C GLY A 42 -26.20 19.38 -1.12
N GLU A 43 -25.19 19.84 -0.40
CA GLU A 43 -24.10 19.00 0.13
C GLU A 43 -24.58 18.09 1.28
N MET A 44 -25.51 18.52 2.15
CA MET A 44 -26.14 17.63 3.12
C MET A 44 -26.99 16.54 2.47
N GLY A 45 -27.64 16.83 1.33
CA GLY A 45 -28.36 15.83 0.54
C GLY A 45 -27.42 14.75 0.00
N VAL A 46 -26.27 15.18 -0.54
CA VAL A 46 -25.19 14.28 -0.99
C VAL A 46 -24.63 13.47 0.18
N VAL A 47 -24.37 14.08 1.34
CA VAL A 47 -23.89 13.38 2.54
C VAL A 47 -24.91 12.37 3.07
N ALA A 48 -26.21 12.67 3.02
CA ALA A 48 -27.26 11.76 3.46
C ALA A 48 -27.37 10.53 2.54
N GLU A 49 -27.26 10.71 1.22
CA GLU A 49 -27.23 9.61 0.25
C GLU A 49 -25.95 8.76 0.39
N LEU A 50 -24.78 9.39 0.55
CA LEU A 50 -23.52 8.70 0.83
C LEU A 50 -23.54 7.98 2.18
N GLY A 51 -24.23 8.53 3.18
CA GLY A 51 -24.40 7.91 4.49
C GLY A 51 -25.14 6.56 4.42
N GLY A 52 -26.15 6.46 3.56
CA GLY A 52 -26.84 5.20 3.28
C GLY A 52 -25.94 4.15 2.60
N GLN A 53 -25.05 4.59 1.71
CA GLN A 53 -24.09 3.74 1.01
C GLN A 53 -22.95 3.22 1.91
N ALA A 54 -22.66 3.91 3.02
CA ALA A 54 -21.66 3.46 4.00
C ALA A 54 -22.12 2.25 4.82
N LEU A 55 -23.43 2.06 4.99
CA LEU A 55 -23.98 1.01 5.86
C LEU A 55 -23.62 -0.42 5.37
N PRO A 56 -23.78 -0.78 4.08
CA PRO A 56 -23.32 -2.08 3.56
C PRO A 56 -21.82 -2.31 3.76
N VAL A 57 -21.01 -1.25 3.60
CA VAL A 57 -19.54 -1.32 3.73
C VAL A 57 -19.15 -1.63 5.17
N ILE A 58 -19.75 -0.92 6.13
CA ILE A 58 -19.52 -1.15 7.56
C ILE A 58 -20.01 -2.55 7.97
N ALA A 59 -21.19 -2.97 7.48
CA ALA A 59 -21.73 -4.28 7.77
C ALA A 59 -20.79 -5.40 7.30
N ASN A 60 -20.30 -5.33 6.06
CA ASN A 60 -19.31 -6.27 5.54
C ASN A 60 -18.03 -6.29 6.39
N GLU A 61 -17.57 -5.10 6.76
CA GLU A 61 -16.36 -4.92 7.55
C GLU A 61 -16.48 -5.55 8.96
N CYS A 62 -17.67 -5.46 9.57
CA CYS A 62 -18.03 -6.12 10.82
C CYS A 62 -18.14 -7.64 10.67
N ILE A 63 -18.80 -8.13 9.61
CA ILE A 63 -18.97 -9.57 9.35
C ILE A 63 -17.61 -10.26 9.21
N VAL A 64 -16.73 -9.71 8.37
CA VAL A 64 -15.39 -10.29 8.13
C VAL A 64 -14.57 -10.34 9.43
N ARG A 65 -14.56 -9.25 10.20
CA ARG A 65 -13.84 -9.22 11.48
C ARG A 65 -14.43 -10.17 12.52
N SER A 66 -15.74 -10.34 12.53
CA SER A 66 -16.43 -11.26 13.44
C SER A 66 -16.06 -12.71 13.13
N PHE A 67 -16.11 -13.11 11.86
CA PHE A 67 -15.69 -14.46 11.44
C PHE A 67 -14.21 -14.71 11.67
N PHE A 68 -13.35 -13.71 11.42
CA PHE A 68 -11.93 -13.82 11.73
C PHE A 68 -11.70 -14.04 13.22
N PHE A 69 -12.36 -13.23 14.06
CA PHE A 69 -12.28 -13.33 15.51
C PHE A 69 -12.76 -14.70 16.00
N ILE A 70 -13.95 -15.15 15.60
CA ILE A 70 -14.51 -16.45 15.99
C ILE A 70 -13.56 -17.58 15.60
N ARG A 71 -13.04 -17.56 14.37
CA ARG A 71 -12.10 -18.59 13.89
C ARG A 71 -10.82 -18.61 14.71
N ARG A 72 -10.21 -17.44 14.95
CA ARG A 72 -8.95 -17.34 15.71
C ARG A 72 -9.16 -17.72 17.16
N PHE A 73 -10.24 -17.27 17.76
CA PHE A 73 -10.63 -17.61 19.12
C PHE A 73 -10.84 -19.12 19.27
N ALA A 74 -11.55 -19.77 18.34
CA ALA A 74 -11.75 -21.21 18.36
C ALA A 74 -10.43 -22.01 18.20
N LEU A 75 -9.51 -21.53 17.35
CA LEU A 75 -8.18 -22.14 17.20
C LEU A 75 -7.36 -22.00 18.49
N GLU A 76 -7.40 -20.84 19.12
CA GLU A 76 -6.65 -20.58 20.36
C GLU A 76 -7.19 -21.40 21.52
N LEU A 77 -8.52 -21.52 21.65
CA LEU A 77 -9.17 -22.40 22.62
C LEU A 77 -8.76 -23.87 22.45
N LYS A 78 -8.67 -24.34 21.20
CA LYS A 78 -8.22 -25.70 20.90
C LYS A 78 -6.75 -25.90 21.26
N ASN A 79 -5.89 -24.93 20.95
CA ASN A 79 -4.45 -25.02 21.20
C ASN A 79 -4.11 -24.98 22.70
N CYS A 80 -4.86 -24.20 23.48
CA CYS A 80 -4.67 -24.07 24.92
C CYS A 80 -5.41 -25.13 25.75
N HIS A 81 -6.14 -26.08 25.13
CA HIS A 81 -6.94 -27.11 25.82
C HIS A 81 -7.79 -26.53 26.97
N VAL A 82 -8.44 -25.40 26.72
CA VAL A 82 -9.19 -24.64 27.72
C VAL A 82 -10.46 -25.41 28.09
N CYS A 83 -10.52 -25.95 29.31
CA CYS A 83 -11.71 -26.65 29.81
C CYS A 83 -12.57 -25.79 30.75
N ASN A 84 -12.03 -24.69 31.32
CA ASN A 84 -12.72 -23.79 32.23
C ASN A 84 -12.60 -22.31 31.83
N LEU A 85 -13.56 -21.48 32.26
CA LEU A 85 -13.53 -20.02 32.05
C LEU A 85 -12.30 -19.34 32.67
N SER A 86 -11.73 -19.93 33.72
CA SER A 86 -10.50 -19.46 34.37
C SER A 86 -9.27 -19.57 33.46
N ASP A 87 -9.26 -20.53 32.55
CA ASP A 87 -8.13 -20.78 31.63
C ASP A 87 -8.13 -19.83 30.42
N LEU A 88 -9.21 -19.04 30.21
CA LEU A 88 -9.23 -17.96 29.20
C LEU A 88 -8.20 -16.86 29.48
N CYS A 89 -7.69 -16.75 30.72
CA CYS A 89 -6.67 -15.77 31.08
C CYS A 89 -5.31 -16.07 30.39
N HIS A 90 -5.10 -17.31 29.94
CA HIS A 90 -3.90 -17.72 29.22
C HIS A 90 -3.98 -17.51 27.69
N ILE A 91 -5.10 -17.01 27.17
CA ILE A 91 -5.28 -16.75 25.75
C ILE A 91 -4.45 -15.53 25.34
N ASP A 92 -3.66 -15.67 24.27
CA ASP A 92 -2.98 -14.55 23.65
C ASP A 92 -3.96 -13.68 22.85
N TRP A 93 -4.48 -12.64 23.50
CA TRP A 93 -5.41 -11.68 22.88
C TRP A 93 -4.78 -10.89 21.72
N SER A 94 -3.45 -10.84 21.61
CA SER A 94 -2.79 -10.15 20.51
C SER A 94 -2.94 -10.89 19.18
N SER A 95 -3.03 -12.22 19.22
CA SER A 95 -3.21 -13.08 18.04
C SER A 95 -4.67 -13.18 17.57
N VAL A 96 -5.62 -12.93 18.49
CA VAL A 96 -7.07 -13.04 18.26
C VAL A 96 -7.69 -11.72 17.80
N LYS A 97 -7.09 -10.58 18.15
CA LYS A 97 -7.62 -9.25 17.80
C LYS A 97 -7.85 -9.11 16.28
N PRO A 98 -9.03 -8.66 15.83
CA PRO A 98 -9.34 -8.52 14.41
C PRO A 98 -8.76 -7.22 13.81
N ALA A 99 -7.48 -6.92 14.07
CA ALA A 99 -6.79 -5.76 13.55
C ALA A 99 -5.27 -6.01 13.40
N GLY A 100 -4.64 -5.37 12.41
CA GLY A 100 -3.18 -5.39 12.27
C GLY A 100 -2.59 -6.69 11.72
N ASN A 101 -3.41 -7.56 11.13
CA ASN A 101 -2.96 -8.81 10.53
C ASN A 101 -3.18 -8.80 9.01
N PRO A 102 -2.19 -9.17 8.18
CA PRO A 102 -2.33 -9.23 6.72
C PRO A 102 -3.44 -10.19 6.28
N MET A 103 -3.76 -11.23 7.04
CA MET A 103 -4.84 -12.16 6.73
C MET A 103 -6.22 -11.48 6.77
N ILE A 104 -6.44 -10.57 7.72
CA ILE A 104 -7.70 -9.81 7.83
C ILE A 104 -7.79 -8.81 6.69
N ALA A 105 -6.69 -8.12 6.37
CA ALA A 105 -6.62 -7.19 5.25
C ALA A 105 -7.01 -7.90 3.94
N ARG A 106 -6.44 -9.09 3.68
CA ARG A 106 -6.79 -9.91 2.51
C ARG A 106 -8.27 -10.34 2.50
N MET A 107 -8.80 -10.78 3.64
CA MET A 107 -10.23 -11.13 3.73
C MET A 107 -11.13 -9.93 3.44
N LEU A 108 -10.80 -8.75 3.97
CA LEU A 108 -11.52 -7.51 3.72
C LEU A 108 -11.45 -7.10 2.25
N THR A 109 -10.27 -7.16 1.61
CA THR A 109 -10.08 -6.84 0.19
C THR A 109 -10.90 -7.77 -0.70
N VAL A 110 -10.87 -9.09 -0.44
CA VAL A 110 -11.68 -10.05 -1.20
C VAL A 110 -13.17 -9.77 -1.02
N ALA A 111 -13.64 -9.59 0.21
CA ALA A 111 -15.06 -9.37 0.48
C ALA A 111 -15.58 -8.05 -0.12
N THR A 112 -14.83 -6.95 0.06
CA THR A 112 -15.17 -5.65 -0.55
C THR A 112 -15.09 -5.69 -2.07
N GLY A 113 -14.17 -6.46 -2.65
CA GLY A 113 -14.08 -6.66 -4.09
C GLY A 113 -15.30 -7.39 -4.67
N VAL A 114 -15.78 -8.43 -3.99
CA VAL A 114 -17.02 -9.14 -4.39
C VAL A 114 -18.22 -8.21 -4.30
N PHE A 115 -18.39 -7.47 -3.20
CA PHE A 115 -19.47 -6.49 -3.07
C PHE A 115 -19.42 -5.43 -4.17
N THR A 116 -18.25 -4.87 -4.43
CA THR A 116 -18.06 -3.87 -5.49
C THR A 116 -18.39 -4.44 -6.87
N MET A 117 -18.01 -5.69 -7.14
CA MET A 117 -18.31 -6.36 -8.41
C MET A 117 -19.81 -6.58 -8.59
N VAL A 118 -20.52 -6.98 -7.52
CA VAL A 118 -21.98 -7.13 -7.54
C VAL A 118 -22.66 -5.79 -7.76
N ASP A 119 -22.26 -4.75 -7.01
CA ASP A 119 -22.84 -3.40 -7.12
C ASP A 119 -22.64 -2.82 -8.54
N VAL A 120 -21.44 -2.96 -9.10
CA VAL A 120 -21.16 -2.54 -10.49
C VAL A 120 -21.95 -3.38 -11.48
N GLY A 121 -22.02 -4.70 -11.29
CA GLY A 121 -22.79 -5.60 -12.15
C GLY A 121 -24.28 -5.24 -12.20
N ASP A 122 -24.88 -4.95 -11.05
CA ASP A 122 -26.27 -4.51 -10.97
C ASP A 122 -26.48 -3.15 -11.66
N ALA A 123 -25.52 -2.23 -11.55
CA ALA A 123 -25.56 -0.97 -12.27
C ALA A 123 -25.49 -1.12 -13.81
N LEU A 124 -24.70 -2.08 -14.30
CA LEU A 124 -24.63 -2.41 -15.72
C LEU A 124 -25.96 -3.00 -16.22
N VAL A 125 -26.53 -3.97 -15.49
CA VAL A 125 -27.78 -4.65 -15.86
C VAL A 125 -28.97 -3.69 -15.83
N SER A 126 -29.05 -2.84 -14.80
CA SER A 126 -30.15 -1.87 -14.63
C SER A 126 -30.01 -0.62 -15.50
N GLN A 127 -28.88 -0.44 -16.20
CA GLN A 127 -28.50 0.79 -16.93
C GLN A 127 -28.54 2.07 -16.08
N LYS A 128 -28.51 1.96 -14.75
CA LYS A 128 -28.55 3.08 -13.80
C LYS A 128 -27.15 3.45 -13.29
N TYR A 129 -26.18 3.54 -14.20
CA TYR A 129 -24.76 3.78 -13.91
C TYR A 129 -24.50 4.90 -12.88
N TRP A 130 -25.31 5.96 -12.84
CA TRP A 130 -25.07 7.09 -11.94
C TRP A 130 -25.68 6.92 -10.54
N VAL A 131 -26.79 6.19 -10.42
CA VAL A 131 -27.63 6.18 -9.21
C VAL A 131 -27.46 4.88 -8.41
N SER A 132 -27.17 3.76 -9.08
CA SER A 132 -27.03 2.45 -8.40
C SER A 132 -25.59 2.08 -8.04
N ILE A 133 -24.59 2.89 -8.43
CA ILE A 133 -23.20 2.63 -8.04
C ILE A 133 -22.97 3.05 -6.58
N ASN A 134 -22.46 2.11 -5.78
CA ASN A 134 -21.99 2.38 -4.43
C ASN A 134 -20.58 2.99 -4.45
N TYR A 135 -20.52 4.32 -4.50
CA TYR A 135 -19.25 5.05 -4.57
C TYR A 135 -18.41 4.89 -3.29
N VAL A 136 -19.07 4.79 -2.13
CA VAL A 136 -18.40 4.54 -0.85
C VAL A 136 -17.74 3.17 -0.83
N GLY A 137 -18.42 2.15 -1.36
CA GLY A 137 -17.88 0.79 -1.52
C GLY A 137 -16.64 0.75 -2.41
N ILE A 138 -16.70 1.40 -3.57
CA ILE A 138 -15.55 1.50 -4.50
C ILE A 138 -14.36 2.20 -3.83
N GLY A 139 -14.61 3.32 -3.13
CA GLY A 139 -13.58 4.05 -2.39
C GLY A 139 -12.93 3.18 -1.32
N ARG A 140 -13.73 2.45 -0.54
CA ARG A 140 -13.22 1.52 0.49
C ARG A 140 -12.41 0.38 -0.11
N PHE A 141 -12.86 -0.17 -1.25
CA PHE A 141 -12.16 -1.23 -1.97
C PHE A 141 -10.80 -0.77 -2.49
N ALA A 142 -10.72 0.45 -3.07
CA ALA A 142 -9.45 1.03 -3.50
C ALA A 142 -8.46 1.17 -2.33
N VAL A 143 -8.93 1.62 -1.16
CA VAL A 143 -8.10 1.67 0.06
C VAL A 143 -7.66 0.26 0.48
N ALA A 144 -8.56 -0.74 0.43
CA ALA A 144 -8.25 -2.12 0.81
C ALA A 144 -7.17 -2.76 -0.09
N ILE A 145 -7.22 -2.51 -1.41
CA ILE A 145 -6.15 -2.91 -2.34
C ILE A 145 -4.82 -2.24 -1.95
N GLY A 146 -4.84 -0.94 -1.69
CA GLY A 146 -3.64 -0.19 -1.31
C GLY A 146 -2.99 -0.73 -0.03
N GLU A 147 -3.81 -1.07 0.97
CA GLU A 147 -3.34 -1.70 2.21
C GLU A 147 -2.76 -3.10 1.96
N ASP A 148 -3.45 -3.94 1.17
CA ASP A 148 -2.99 -5.31 0.87
C ASP A 148 -1.67 -5.32 0.10
N VAL A 149 -1.56 -4.47 -0.92
CA VAL A 149 -0.31 -4.26 -1.67
C VAL A 149 0.78 -3.75 -0.73
N SER A 150 0.50 -2.74 0.11
CA SER A 150 1.48 -2.20 1.07
C SER A 150 2.04 -3.28 2.00
N TRP A 151 1.19 -4.18 2.50
CA TRP A 151 1.63 -5.34 3.28
C TRP A 151 2.49 -6.29 2.48
N GLY A 152 2.12 -6.60 1.23
CA GLY A 152 2.95 -7.40 0.32
C GLY A 152 4.33 -6.79 0.06
N LEU A 153 4.39 -5.47 -0.14
CA LEU A 153 5.64 -4.72 -0.33
C LEU A 153 6.52 -4.71 0.92
N LYS A 154 5.92 -4.56 2.11
CA LYS A 154 6.64 -4.58 3.39
C LYS A 154 7.20 -5.97 3.68
N ALA A 155 6.42 -7.02 3.44
CA ALA A 155 6.86 -8.41 3.65
C ALA A 155 8.06 -8.77 2.77
N ARG A 156 8.12 -8.24 1.54
CA ARG A 156 9.19 -8.50 0.58
C ARG A 156 10.43 -7.61 0.74
N LYS A 157 10.48 -6.73 1.77
CA LYS A 157 11.61 -5.80 2.04
C LYS A 157 12.17 -5.10 0.78
N VAL A 158 11.28 -4.75 -0.14
CA VAL A 158 11.62 -4.26 -1.48
C VAL A 158 12.53 -3.04 -1.44
N LYS A 159 12.36 -2.18 -0.44
CA LYS A 159 13.17 -0.98 -0.25
C LYS A 159 14.63 -1.33 0.06
N ASP A 160 14.85 -2.43 0.79
CA ASP A 160 16.18 -2.90 1.17
C ASP A 160 16.88 -3.51 -0.05
N ILE A 161 16.18 -4.34 -0.82
CA ILE A 161 16.67 -4.88 -2.12
C ILE A 161 17.07 -3.73 -3.06
N LYS A 162 16.22 -2.71 -3.17
CA LYS A 162 16.50 -1.53 -4.02
C LYS A 162 17.69 -0.72 -3.52
N ALA A 163 17.83 -0.56 -2.20
CA ALA A 163 18.95 0.14 -1.59
C ALA A 163 20.28 -0.61 -1.78
N MET A 164 20.25 -1.95 -1.69
CA MET A 164 21.39 -2.82 -1.97
C MET A 164 21.91 -2.62 -3.40
N TYR A 165 21.05 -2.69 -4.42
CA TYR A 165 21.46 -2.43 -5.81
C TYR A 165 22.06 -1.03 -6.00
N GLU A 166 21.47 -0.01 -5.36
CA GLU A 166 22.04 1.34 -5.41
C GLU A 166 23.42 1.41 -4.75
N ASN A 167 23.67 0.64 -3.68
CA ASN A 167 24.96 0.57 -3.01
C ASN A 167 26.01 -0.24 -3.76
N ILE A 168 25.66 -1.44 -4.26
CA ILE A 168 26.54 -2.24 -5.14
C ILE A 168 26.94 -1.39 -6.34
N ARG A 169 25.98 -0.71 -6.98
CA ARG A 169 26.25 0.22 -8.08
C ARG A 169 27.22 1.33 -7.65
N LYS A 170 27.02 1.97 -6.49
CA LYS A 170 27.94 3.03 -6.04
C LYS A 170 29.36 2.51 -5.73
N ASN A 171 29.49 1.28 -5.23
CA ASN A 171 30.78 0.71 -4.82
C ASN A 171 31.58 0.12 -5.99
N THR A 172 30.93 -0.55 -6.94
CA THR A 172 31.59 -1.12 -8.12
C THR A 172 32.24 -0.06 -9.02
N PHE A 173 31.70 1.16 -9.05
CA PHE A 173 32.07 2.18 -10.05
C PHE A 173 32.88 3.35 -9.48
N ARG A 174 33.52 3.20 -8.32
CA ARG A 174 34.08 4.34 -7.56
C ARG A 174 35.40 4.92 -8.06
N GLN A 175 36.10 4.36 -9.06
CA GLN A 175 37.43 4.89 -9.44
C GLN A 175 37.81 5.01 -10.93
N GLU A 176 37.19 4.36 -11.93
CA GLU A 176 37.68 4.50 -13.33
C GLU A 176 36.65 4.85 -14.43
N ASP A 177 35.34 4.73 -14.20
CA ASP A 177 34.37 4.66 -15.31
C ASP A 177 33.52 5.91 -15.59
N GLN A 178 33.92 7.08 -15.11
CA GLN A 178 33.09 8.30 -15.25
C GLN A 178 32.90 8.71 -16.73
N ARG A 179 33.87 8.43 -17.60
CA ARG A 179 33.80 8.71 -19.06
C ARG A 179 33.01 7.68 -19.85
N ILE A 180 33.00 6.42 -19.42
CA ILE A 180 32.23 5.36 -20.07
C ILE A 180 30.73 5.59 -19.83
N TYR A 181 30.38 6.07 -18.63
CA TYR A 181 29.01 6.41 -18.28
C TYR A 181 28.48 7.74 -18.83
N GLU A 182 29.30 8.73 -19.17
CA GLU A 182 28.78 9.87 -19.96
C GLU A 182 28.27 9.39 -21.34
N ARG A 183 28.92 8.38 -21.94
CA ARG A 183 28.47 7.76 -23.20
C ARG A 183 27.30 6.80 -23.04
N ILE A 184 27.28 5.99 -21.98
CA ILE A 184 26.18 5.03 -21.74
C ILE A 184 24.95 5.75 -21.14
N GLY A 185 25.17 6.71 -20.24
CA GLY A 185 24.15 7.50 -19.57
C GLY A 185 23.52 8.58 -20.44
N SER A 186 24.19 9.07 -21.50
CA SER A 186 23.55 9.96 -22.49
C SER A 186 22.50 9.24 -23.34
N GLY A 187 22.67 7.92 -23.56
CA GLY A 187 21.67 7.08 -24.22
C GLY A 187 20.64 6.48 -23.25
N MET A 188 21.02 6.29 -21.99
CA MET A 188 20.17 5.74 -20.93
C MET A 188 19.59 6.83 -20.03
N ARG A 189 19.19 7.95 -20.64
CA ARG A 189 18.39 8.98 -19.98
C ARG A 189 16.91 8.67 -20.19
N SER A 190 16.46 7.55 -19.62
CA SER A 190 15.06 7.28 -19.34
C SER A 190 14.98 6.22 -18.25
N GLU A 191 14.50 6.63 -17.07
CA GLU A 191 13.89 5.78 -16.03
C GLU A 191 14.63 4.48 -15.66
N LYS A 192 15.52 4.57 -14.66
CA LYS A 192 15.73 3.55 -13.60
C LYS A 192 15.34 2.11 -13.98
N LEU A 193 16.00 1.51 -14.97
CA LEU A 193 15.74 0.16 -15.53
C LEU A 193 14.29 -0.16 -16.01
N GLY A 194 13.29 0.70 -15.79
CA GLY A 194 11.88 0.44 -16.12
C GLY A 194 11.30 -0.85 -15.52
N LEU A 195 12.02 -1.54 -14.64
CA LEU A 195 11.62 -2.86 -14.13
C LEU A 195 10.46 -2.70 -13.16
N THR A 196 9.41 -3.48 -13.37
CA THR A 196 8.37 -3.65 -12.37
C THR A 196 8.97 -4.27 -11.12
N LEU A 197 8.25 -4.12 -10.02
CA LEU A 197 8.69 -4.66 -8.75
C LEU A 197 9.00 -6.15 -8.81
N GLU A 198 8.09 -6.92 -9.41
CA GLU A 198 8.22 -8.37 -9.54
C GLU A 198 9.43 -8.73 -10.39
N GLN A 199 9.68 -7.96 -11.45
CA GLN A 199 10.86 -8.16 -12.30
C GLN A 199 12.17 -7.91 -11.54
N THR A 200 12.18 -6.94 -10.62
CA THR A 200 13.37 -6.66 -9.79
C THR A 200 13.65 -7.79 -8.80
N GLU A 201 12.61 -8.36 -8.18
CA GLU A 201 12.74 -9.48 -7.25
C GLU A 201 13.13 -10.79 -7.95
N ILE A 202 12.57 -11.02 -9.15
CA ILE A 202 12.98 -12.15 -9.99
C ILE A 202 14.45 -12.02 -10.39
N LEU A 203 14.87 -10.82 -10.81
CA LEU A 203 16.26 -10.56 -11.17
C LEU A 203 17.20 -10.84 -9.97
N TYR A 204 16.83 -10.36 -8.78
CA TYR A 204 17.58 -10.63 -7.56
C TYR A 204 17.72 -12.13 -7.27
N ASN A 205 16.62 -12.87 -7.31
CA ASN A 205 16.65 -14.32 -7.07
C ASN A 205 17.50 -15.05 -8.12
N LEU A 206 17.44 -14.62 -9.40
CA LEU A 206 18.27 -15.18 -10.46
C LEU A 206 19.75 -14.91 -10.22
N GLU A 207 20.14 -13.67 -9.93
CA GLU A 207 21.54 -13.30 -9.65
C GLU A 207 22.08 -14.01 -8.42
N TYR A 208 21.27 -14.15 -7.37
CA TYR A 208 21.59 -14.94 -6.18
C TYR A 208 21.88 -16.41 -6.54
N HIS A 209 20.99 -17.04 -7.30
CA HIS A 209 21.18 -18.44 -7.72
C HIS A 209 22.35 -18.63 -8.69
N VAL A 210 22.59 -17.68 -9.59
CA VAL A 210 23.76 -17.68 -10.48
C VAL A 210 25.05 -17.61 -9.65
N THR A 211 25.11 -16.72 -8.67
CA THR A 211 26.27 -16.57 -7.78
C THR A 211 26.51 -17.83 -6.95
N LEU A 212 25.44 -18.41 -6.38
CA LEU A 212 25.53 -19.69 -5.67
C LEU A 212 26.06 -20.82 -6.56
N ASN A 213 25.55 -20.92 -7.79
CA ASN A 213 25.99 -21.94 -8.74
C ASN A 213 27.45 -21.73 -9.14
N ASP A 214 27.89 -20.49 -9.32
CA ASP A 214 29.29 -20.14 -9.60
C ASP A 214 30.22 -20.53 -8.43
N ILE A 215 29.81 -20.27 -7.18
CA ILE A 215 30.55 -20.71 -5.99
C ILE A 215 30.72 -22.24 -5.98
N GLN A 216 29.64 -22.99 -6.26
CA GLN A 216 29.64 -24.45 -6.28
C GLN A 216 30.49 -25.03 -7.43
N THR A 217 30.51 -24.36 -8.58
CA THR A 217 31.21 -24.82 -9.80
C THR A 217 32.66 -24.35 -9.90
N THR A 218 33.08 -23.37 -9.08
CA THR A 218 34.47 -22.88 -9.04
C THR A 218 35.42 -24.01 -8.61
N LYS A 219 36.14 -24.63 -9.55
CA LYS A 219 37.16 -25.68 -9.31
C LYS A 219 38.54 -25.17 -9.70
N ILE A 220 39.07 -24.21 -8.95
CA ILE A 220 40.41 -23.66 -9.21
C ILE A 220 41.44 -24.44 -8.39
N PRO A 221 42.51 -24.98 -9.00
CA PRO A 221 43.46 -25.87 -8.32
C PRO A 221 44.38 -25.17 -7.30
N ILE A 222 44.52 -23.85 -7.37
CA ILE A 222 45.35 -23.04 -6.45
C ILE A 222 44.48 -21.86 -5.97
N CYS A 223 44.41 -21.64 -4.65
CA CYS A 223 43.62 -20.56 -4.01
C CYS A 223 42.09 -20.65 -4.15
N GLY A 224 41.54 -21.79 -4.61
CA GLY A 224 40.10 -21.97 -4.84
C GLY A 224 39.22 -21.77 -3.60
N GLU A 225 39.70 -22.16 -2.41
CA GLU A 225 38.97 -21.94 -1.16
C GLU A 225 38.90 -20.47 -0.75
N SER A 226 39.99 -19.70 -0.96
CA SER A 226 40.01 -18.27 -0.68
C SER A 226 39.06 -17.51 -1.61
N VAL A 227 39.03 -17.86 -2.90
CA VAL A 227 38.11 -17.26 -3.88
C VAL A 227 36.65 -17.59 -3.56
N ARG A 228 36.36 -18.84 -3.16
CA ARG A 228 35.01 -19.21 -2.70
C ARG A 228 34.63 -18.45 -1.42
N GLY A 229 35.56 -18.27 -0.49
CA GLY A 229 35.36 -17.47 0.73
C GLY A 229 35.02 -16.01 0.43
N LEU A 230 35.72 -15.40 -0.53
CA LEU A 230 35.45 -14.02 -0.95
C LEU A 230 34.07 -13.88 -1.62
N LYS A 231 33.69 -14.84 -2.48
CA LYS A 231 32.37 -14.88 -3.11
C LYS A 231 31.25 -15.10 -2.08
N LEU A 232 31.50 -15.89 -1.04
CA LEU A 232 30.57 -16.07 0.08
C LEU A 232 30.42 -14.79 0.90
N GLN A 233 31.52 -14.09 1.21
CA GLN A 233 31.46 -12.77 1.86
C GLN A 233 30.68 -11.76 1.02
N TRP A 234 30.90 -11.77 -0.29
CA TRP A 234 30.14 -10.91 -1.20
C TRP A 234 28.65 -11.26 -1.24
N LEU A 235 28.30 -12.55 -1.17
CA LEU A 235 26.90 -12.99 -1.06
C LEU A 235 26.28 -12.62 0.30
N ASP A 236 27.07 -12.60 1.37
CA ASP A 236 26.65 -12.17 2.71
C ASP A 236 26.36 -10.66 2.76
N GLU A 237 27.14 -9.86 2.01
CA GLU A 237 26.85 -8.43 1.82
C GLU A 237 25.53 -8.16 1.06
N TRP A 238 24.93 -9.18 0.43
CA TRP A 238 23.65 -9.07 -0.27
C TRP A 238 22.43 -9.37 0.64
N GLN A 239 22.62 -9.90 1.86
CA GLN A 239 21.53 -10.16 2.83
C GLN A 239 21.13 -8.91 3.63
#